data_AF-T1F5Q7-F1
#
_entry.id   AF-T1F5Q7-F1
#
_cell.length_a   1.000
_cell.length_b   1.000
_cell.length_c   1.000
_cell.angle_alpha   90.00
_cell.angle_beta   90.00
_cell.angle_gamma   90.00
#
_symmetry.space_group_name_H-M   'P 1'
#
loop_
_entity.id
_entity.type
_entity.pdbx_description
1 polymer ?
#
loop_
_entity_poly.entity_id
_entity_poly.type
_entity_poly.pdbx_seq_one_letter_code
_entity_poly.pdbx_strand_id
1 'polypeptide(L)'
;MGREHIDFPTHKFGGQLDVIITRSEFEIFNAHVDSLTVSDHGIISYSMAVAVSQISKLVYRRVRNNKSIDRDMFRSLLSGSAVCDSGAYLHCNVEELFDLYDSTLRQIVDQHAPLVNKRTSCSLREQLQPVSEVTNRNRLRSSDNGDLVIQKHKTSRFGKRRFLVSSAQI
;
A
#
# COMPACT_ATOMS: atom_id res chain seq x y z
N MET A 1 -19.38 -0.97 -10.28
CA MET A 1 -19.47 -2.02 -9.22
C MET A 1 -18.38 -3.06 -9.49
N GLY A 2 -17.96 -3.85 -8.51
CA GLY A 2 -17.01 -4.95 -8.75
C GLY A 2 -17.70 -6.14 -9.42
N ARG A 3 -16.97 -6.91 -10.24
CA ARG A 3 -17.42 -8.20 -10.79
C ARG A 3 -16.51 -9.31 -10.26
N GLU A 4 -17.12 -10.36 -9.75
CA GLU A 4 -16.46 -11.62 -9.38
C GLU A 4 -16.32 -12.53 -10.60
N HIS A 5 -15.19 -13.23 -10.73
CA HIS A 5 -14.85 -14.02 -11.93
C HIS A 5 -14.58 -15.50 -11.68
N ILE A 6 -14.62 -15.93 -10.42
CA ILE A 6 -14.44 -17.34 -10.07
C ILE A 6 -15.82 -17.91 -9.80
N ASP A 7 -16.08 -19.10 -10.34
CA ASP A 7 -17.30 -19.88 -10.15
C ASP A 7 -16.98 -21.36 -9.80
N PHE A 8 -15.70 -21.65 -9.54
CA PHE A 8 -15.20 -22.99 -9.21
C PHE A 8 -14.61 -23.04 -7.79
N PRO A 9 -14.59 -24.21 -7.14
CA PRO A 9 -13.95 -24.38 -5.83
C PRO A 9 -12.45 -24.05 -5.88
N THR A 10 -11.98 -23.30 -4.89
CA THR A 10 -10.56 -22.95 -4.71
C THR A 10 -9.89 -23.76 -3.62
N HIS A 11 -10.67 -24.51 -2.83
CA HIS A 11 -10.20 -25.36 -1.74
C HIS A 11 -10.44 -26.85 -2.03
N LYS A 12 -9.52 -27.71 -1.58
CA LYS A 12 -9.59 -29.18 -1.78
C LYS A 12 -10.83 -29.84 -1.18
N PHE A 13 -11.43 -29.25 -0.15
CA PHE A 13 -12.67 -29.73 0.48
C PHE A 13 -13.92 -29.10 -0.14
N GLY A 14 -13.77 -28.39 -1.26
CA GLY A 14 -14.83 -27.60 -1.86
C GLY A 14 -14.91 -26.19 -1.26
N GLY A 15 -15.67 -25.32 -1.92
CA GLY A 15 -15.86 -23.93 -1.50
C GLY A 15 -14.93 -22.94 -2.22
N GLN A 16 -15.36 -21.69 -2.22
CA GLN A 16 -14.75 -20.57 -2.92
C GLN A 16 -14.31 -19.52 -1.91
N LEU A 17 -13.13 -19.74 -1.33
CA LEU A 17 -12.58 -18.83 -0.31
C LEU A 17 -11.69 -17.75 -0.94
N ASP A 18 -11.22 -18.02 -2.15
CA ASP A 18 -10.33 -17.15 -2.91
C ASP A 18 -11.12 -16.59 -4.10
N VAL A 19 -11.16 -15.26 -4.23
CA VAL A 19 -11.94 -14.57 -5.27
C VAL A 19 -11.09 -13.59 -6.04
N ILE A 20 -11.37 -13.45 -7.34
CA ILE A 20 -10.84 -12.34 -8.14
C ILE A 20 -11.97 -11.35 -8.40
N ILE A 21 -11.81 -10.13 -7.88
CA ILE A 21 -12.76 -9.04 -8.07
C ILE A 21 -12.11 -7.94 -8.89
N THR A 22 -12.72 -7.59 -10.01
CA THR A 22 -12.25 -6.51 -10.90
C THR A 22 -13.29 -5.42 -11.01
N ARG A 23 -12.89 -4.23 -11.48
CA ARG A 23 -13.85 -3.20 -11.90
C ARG A 23 -14.55 -3.67 -13.18
N SER A 24 -15.80 -3.23 -13.40
CA SER A 24 -16.62 -3.64 -14.55
C SER A 24 -15.96 -3.40 -15.91
N GLU A 25 -15.07 -2.42 -16.02
CA GLU A 25 -14.30 -2.10 -17.24
C GLU A 25 -13.11 -3.05 -17.51
N PHE A 26 -12.79 -3.98 -16.62
CA PHE A 26 -11.73 -4.96 -16.83
C PHE A 26 -12.30 -6.36 -16.93
N GLU A 27 -11.98 -7.02 -18.04
CA GLU A 27 -12.33 -8.42 -18.28
C GLU A 27 -11.14 -9.34 -17.99
N ILE A 28 -11.47 -10.50 -17.42
CA ILE A 28 -10.54 -11.60 -17.18
C ILE A 28 -10.81 -12.69 -18.21
N PHE A 29 -9.74 -13.35 -18.65
CA PHE A 29 -9.77 -14.48 -19.57
C PHE A 29 -8.91 -15.61 -19.01
N ASN A 30 -9.17 -16.84 -19.44
CA ASN A 30 -8.39 -18.03 -19.09
C ASN A 30 -8.22 -18.25 -17.57
N ALA A 31 -9.23 -17.87 -16.78
CA ALA A 31 -9.24 -18.14 -15.35
C ALA A 31 -9.36 -19.64 -15.10
N HIS A 32 -8.43 -20.22 -14.36
CA HIS A 32 -8.45 -21.63 -13.96
C HIS A 32 -7.84 -21.80 -12.58
N VAL A 33 -8.23 -22.89 -11.92
CA VAL A 33 -7.73 -23.28 -10.60
C VAL A 33 -6.95 -24.58 -10.72
N ASP A 34 -5.66 -24.53 -10.43
CA ASP A 34 -4.79 -25.70 -10.39
C ASP A 34 -4.66 -26.21 -8.96
N SER A 35 -5.26 -27.38 -8.71
CA SER A 35 -5.13 -28.07 -7.42
C SER A 35 -3.73 -28.65 -7.25
N LEU A 36 -2.93 -28.04 -6.38
CA LEU A 36 -1.62 -28.55 -6.02
C LEU A 36 -1.70 -29.61 -4.93
N THR A 37 -0.82 -30.60 -4.97
CA THR A 37 -0.73 -31.63 -3.91
C THR A 37 -0.11 -31.11 -2.60
N VAL A 38 0.58 -29.96 -2.66
CA VAL A 38 1.32 -29.37 -1.53
C VAL A 38 0.51 -28.36 -0.72
N SER A 39 -0.69 -27.98 -1.16
CA SER A 39 -1.58 -27.05 -0.47
C SER A 39 -3.03 -27.53 -0.54
N ASP A 40 -3.83 -27.11 0.42
CA ASP A 40 -5.27 -27.28 0.39
C ASP A 40 -6.00 -26.18 -0.39
N HIS A 41 -5.28 -25.12 -0.78
CA HIS A 41 -5.74 -24.10 -1.74
C HIS A 41 -5.14 -24.36 -3.12
N GLY A 42 -5.98 -24.22 -4.16
CA GLY A 42 -5.57 -24.24 -5.56
C GLY A 42 -4.94 -22.92 -5.98
N ILE A 43 -4.01 -22.97 -6.94
CA ILE A 43 -3.48 -21.77 -7.57
C ILE A 43 -4.51 -21.26 -8.57
N ILE A 44 -4.91 -20.00 -8.43
CA ILE A 44 -5.74 -19.34 -9.43
C ILE A 44 -4.85 -18.62 -10.44
N SER A 45 -4.93 -19.03 -11.69
CA SER A 45 -4.21 -18.48 -12.82
C SER A 45 -5.18 -17.82 -13.79
N TYR A 46 -4.89 -16.61 -14.25
CA TYR A 46 -5.75 -15.88 -15.18
C TYR A 46 -4.97 -14.86 -16.02
N SER A 47 -5.59 -14.43 -17.12
CA SER A 47 -5.09 -13.37 -18.00
C SER A 47 -6.03 -12.17 -17.96
N MET A 48 -5.50 -10.95 -18.05
CA MET A 48 -6.32 -9.73 -18.12
C MET A 48 -5.70 -8.74 -19.10
N ALA A 49 -6.53 -8.13 -19.95
CA ALA A 49 -6.12 -7.04 -20.81
C ALA A 49 -6.20 -5.74 -20.03
N VAL A 50 -5.05 -5.14 -19.75
CA VAL A 50 -4.98 -3.85 -19.08
C VAL A 50 -4.45 -2.82 -20.06
N ALA A 51 -5.31 -1.88 -20.47
CA ALA A 51 -4.86 -0.71 -21.18
C ALA A 51 -4.08 0.20 -20.21
N VAL A 52 -2.75 0.18 -20.31
CA VAL A 52 -1.89 1.08 -19.55
C VAL A 52 -2.02 2.48 -20.14
N SER A 53 -3.03 3.23 -19.71
CA SER A 53 -3.09 4.66 -20.02
C SER A 53 -1.96 5.35 -19.25
N GLN A 54 -0.95 5.85 -19.96
CA GLN A 54 0.16 6.63 -19.39
C GLN A 54 -0.26 8.04 -18.93
N ILE A 55 -1.54 8.23 -18.60
CA ILE A 55 -2.03 9.53 -18.16
C ILE A 55 -1.70 9.64 -16.68
N SER A 56 -0.60 10.31 -16.37
CA SER A 56 -0.36 10.82 -15.03
C SER A 56 -1.44 11.86 -14.73
N LYS A 57 -2.54 11.45 -14.12
CA LYS A 57 -3.57 12.39 -13.67
C LYS A 57 -3.02 13.07 -12.42
N LEU A 58 -3.00 14.40 -12.43
CA LEU A 58 -2.83 15.16 -11.21
C LEU A 58 -4.10 14.98 -10.39
N VAL A 59 -3.96 14.39 -9.21
CA VAL A 59 -5.06 14.17 -8.27
C VAL A 59 -4.77 15.00 -7.03
N TYR A 60 -5.78 15.73 -6.56
CA TYR A 60 -5.74 16.34 -5.24
C TYR A 60 -6.22 15.31 -4.23
N ARG A 61 -5.40 15.04 -3.22
CA ARG A 61 -5.77 14.16 -2.11
C ARG A 61 -5.64 14.90 -0.79
N ARG A 62 -6.62 14.71 0.08
CA ARG A 62 -6.52 15.08 1.49
C ARG A 62 -5.66 14.05 2.19
N VAL A 63 -4.50 14.47 2.69
CA VAL A 63 -3.53 13.58 3.34
C VAL A 63 -3.08 14.20 4.67
N ARG A 64 -2.80 13.33 5.65
CA ARG A 64 -2.09 13.72 6.87
C ARG A 64 -0.64 13.28 6.75
N ASN A 65 0.27 14.08 7.25
CA ASN A 65 1.66 13.66 7.39
C ASN A 65 1.87 12.95 8.73
N ASN A 66 1.40 11.70 8.85
CA ASN A 66 1.52 10.96 10.12
C ASN A 66 2.99 10.73 10.54
N LYS A 67 3.94 10.87 9.61
CA LYS A 67 5.38 10.76 9.90
C LYS A 67 5.94 11.99 10.61
N SER A 68 5.29 13.15 10.54
CA SER A 68 5.72 14.35 11.26
C SER A 68 5.12 14.45 12.67
N ILE A 69 4.34 13.46 13.11
CA ILE A 69 3.85 13.42 14.48
C ILE A 69 5.03 13.17 15.41
N ASP A 70 5.33 14.16 16.24
CA ASP A 70 6.23 13.99 17.38
C ASP A 70 5.55 13.07 18.40
N ARG A 71 6.17 11.90 18.61
CA ARG A 71 5.61 10.86 19.48
C ARG A 71 5.62 11.27 20.95
N ASP A 72 6.62 12.03 21.38
CA ASP A 72 6.77 12.39 22.79
C ASP A 72 5.76 13.48 23.16
N MET A 73 5.59 14.49 22.30
CA MET A 73 4.53 15.49 22.48
C MET A 73 3.13 14.86 22.38
N PHE A 74 2.89 13.99 21.40
CA PHE A 74 1.62 13.29 21.26
C PHE A 74 1.27 12.47 22.52
N ARG A 75 2.26 11.74 23.05
CA ARG A 75 2.09 10.98 24.29
C ARG A 75 1.77 11.89 25.47
N SER A 76 2.51 12.99 25.63
CA SER A 76 2.29 13.94 26.71
C SER A 76 0.87 14.52 26.68
N LEU A 77 0.37 14.90 25.50
CA LEU A 77 -0.99 15.43 25.32
C LEU A 77 -2.06 14.37 25.58
N LEU A 78 -1.83 13.14 25.12
CA LEU A 78 -2.76 12.04 25.37
C LEU A 78 -2.85 11.72 26.87
N SER A 79 -1.71 11.63 27.57
CA SER A 79 -1.67 11.38 29.01
C SER A 79 -2.29 12.50 29.85
N GLY A 80 -2.27 13.76 29.35
CA GLY A 80 -2.93 14.89 29.99
C GLY A 80 -4.39 15.10 29.56
N SER A 81 -4.94 14.22 28.72
CA SER A 81 -6.30 14.36 28.20
C SER A 81 -7.33 13.67 29.09
N ALA A 82 -8.60 14.06 28.94
CA ALA A 82 -9.73 13.44 29.62
C ALA A 82 -9.88 11.92 29.32
N VAL A 83 -9.28 11.44 28.23
CA VAL A 83 -9.23 10.01 27.87
C VAL A 83 -8.30 9.21 28.79
N CYS A 84 -7.47 9.84 29.61
CA CYS A 84 -6.67 9.15 30.63
C CYS A 84 -7.02 9.58 32.07
N ASP A 85 -8.08 10.37 32.25
CA ASP A 85 -8.57 10.78 33.56
C ASP A 85 -9.66 9.82 34.05
N SER A 86 -9.31 8.99 35.02
CA SER A 86 -10.23 8.04 35.66
C SER A 86 -11.48 8.70 36.27
N GLY A 87 -11.40 9.99 36.62
CA GLY A 87 -12.54 10.75 37.13
C GLY A 87 -13.61 11.05 36.08
N ALA A 88 -13.22 11.12 34.80
CA ALA A 88 -14.12 11.45 33.71
C ALA A 88 -15.11 10.33 33.36
N TYR A 89 -14.82 9.08 33.72
CA TYR A 89 -15.65 7.93 33.32
C TYR A 89 -16.78 7.60 34.29
N LEU A 90 -16.76 8.16 35.50
CA LEU A 90 -17.65 7.74 36.59
C LEU A 90 -19.13 8.04 36.31
N HIS A 91 -19.40 8.95 35.37
CA HIS A 91 -20.74 9.43 35.02
C HIS A 91 -21.08 9.25 33.54
N CYS A 92 -20.21 8.61 32.75
CA CYS A 92 -20.41 8.47 31.30
C CYS A 92 -20.98 7.10 30.93
N ASN A 93 -21.92 7.12 29.98
CA ASN A 93 -22.35 5.89 29.32
C ASN A 93 -21.34 5.44 28.24
N VAL A 94 -21.55 4.26 27.66
CA VAL A 94 -20.61 3.66 26.69
C VAL A 94 -20.47 4.50 25.41
N GLU A 95 -21.57 5.10 24.92
CA GLU A 95 -21.56 5.93 23.72
C GLU A 95 -20.80 7.24 23.96
N GLU A 96 -21.05 7.88 25.11
CA GLU A 96 -20.34 9.09 25.53
C GLU A 96 -18.84 8.86 25.70
N LEU A 97 -18.44 7.69 26.22
CA LEU A 97 -17.03 7.30 26.31
C LEU A 97 -16.40 7.13 24.93
N PHE A 98 -17.13 6.54 23.98
CA PHE A 98 -16.64 6.39 22.61
C PHE A 98 -16.49 7.75 21.91
N ASP A 99 -17.47 8.63 22.08
CA ASP A 99 -17.42 9.99 21.55
C ASP A 99 -16.29 10.81 22.17
N LEU A 100 -16.07 10.69 23.49
CA LEU A 100 -14.95 11.31 24.18
C LEU A 100 -13.61 10.82 23.61
N TYR A 101 -13.46 9.52 23.40
CA TYR A 101 -12.26 8.93 22.82
C TYR A 101 -12.01 9.40 21.38
N ASP A 102 -13.01 9.29 20.50
CA ASP A 102 -12.89 9.64 19.08
C ASP A 102 -12.66 11.15 18.89
N SER A 103 -13.40 12.00 19.61
CA SER A 103 -13.24 13.45 19.54
C SER A 103 -11.87 13.90 20.04
N THR A 104 -11.42 13.40 21.19
CA THR A 104 -10.11 13.75 21.78
C THR A 104 -8.97 13.31 20.86
N LEU A 105 -9.00 12.08 20.35
CA LEU A 105 -7.95 11.60 19.44
C LEU A 105 -7.94 12.36 18.13
N ARG A 106 -9.10 12.66 17.55
CA ARG A 106 -9.18 13.50 16.34
C ARG A 106 -8.56 14.86 16.57
N GLN A 107 -8.89 15.51 17.69
CA GLN A 107 -8.35 16.81 18.03
C GLN A 107 -6.81 16.78 18.15
N ILE A 108 -6.25 15.82 18.89
CA ILE A 108 -4.79 15.70 19.05
C ILE A 108 -4.14 15.41 17.70
N VAL A 109 -4.70 14.49 16.91
CA VAL A 109 -4.16 14.16 15.57
C VAL A 109 -4.22 15.35 14.63
N ASP A 110 -5.29 16.14 14.63
CA ASP A 110 -5.43 17.30 13.76
C ASP A 110 -4.49 18.45 14.16
N GLN A 111 -4.13 18.58 15.44
CA GLN A 111 -3.10 19.52 15.90
C GLN A 111 -1.70 19.13 15.42
N HIS A 112 -1.33 17.84 15.48
CA HIS A 112 0.02 17.37 15.13
C HIS A 112 0.22 17.00 13.66
N ALA A 113 -0.85 16.59 12.98
CA ALA A 113 -0.83 16.17 11.59
C ALA A 113 -2.10 16.65 10.88
N PRO A 114 -2.23 17.98 10.65
CA PRO A 114 -3.40 18.55 10.02
C PRO A 114 -3.64 17.94 8.64
N LEU A 115 -4.92 17.91 8.25
CA LEU A 115 -5.34 17.44 6.94
C LEU A 115 -4.94 18.45 5.87
N VAL A 116 -4.02 18.08 4.97
CA VAL A 116 -3.52 18.97 3.91
C VAL A 116 -3.96 18.46 2.55
N ASN A 117 -4.40 19.37 1.68
CA ASN A 117 -4.63 19.08 0.27
C ASN A 117 -3.29 19.01 -0.45
N LYS A 118 -2.84 17.80 -0.77
CA LYS A 118 -1.61 17.59 -1.53
C LYS A 118 -1.94 17.23 -2.97
N ARG A 119 -1.31 17.95 -3.90
CA ARG A 119 -1.30 17.60 -5.31
C ARG A 119 -0.33 16.44 -5.51
N THR A 120 -0.82 15.29 -5.93
CA THR A 120 0.02 14.13 -6.24
C THR A 120 -0.19 13.72 -7.69
N SER A 121 0.91 13.39 -8.38
CA SER A 121 0.82 12.72 -9.66
C SER A 121 0.51 11.24 -9.41
N CYS A 122 -0.69 10.80 -9.76
CA CYS A 122 -0.97 9.37 -9.84
C CYS A 122 -0.54 8.93 -11.24
N SER A 123 0.68 8.39 -11.36
CA SER A 123 1.08 7.66 -12.56
C SER A 123 0.58 6.22 -12.42
N LEU A 124 -0.17 5.72 -13.41
CA LEU A 124 -0.47 4.29 -13.56
C LEU A 124 0.79 3.52 -14.00
N ARG A 125 1.94 3.74 -13.36
CA ARG A 125 3.22 3.11 -13.71
C ARG A 125 3.58 1.89 -12.86
N GLU A 126 2.74 1.49 -11.90
CA GLU A 126 3.13 0.49 -10.90
C GLU A 126 2.08 -0.62 -10.72
N GLN A 127 1.58 -1.18 -11.83
CA GLN A 127 0.75 -2.40 -11.76
C GLN A 127 1.11 -3.48 -12.77
N LEU A 128 2.00 -3.24 -13.76
CA LEU A 128 2.37 -4.28 -14.72
C LEU A 128 3.86 -4.19 -15.09
N GLN A 129 4.71 -4.73 -14.22
CA GLN A 129 5.90 -5.39 -14.71
C GLN A 129 5.51 -6.84 -15.03
N PRO A 130 5.93 -7.41 -16.18
CA PRO A 130 5.84 -8.85 -16.35
C PRO A 130 6.65 -9.48 -15.22
N VAL A 131 6.07 -10.45 -14.51
CA VAL A 131 6.80 -11.28 -13.56
C VAL A 131 7.75 -12.17 -14.37
N SER A 132 8.89 -11.63 -14.79
CA SER A 132 10.02 -12.44 -15.20
C SER A 132 10.72 -12.88 -13.91
N GLU A 133 10.55 -14.16 -13.58
CA GLU A 133 11.38 -14.97 -12.69
C GLU A 133 11.69 -14.34 -11.32
N VAL A 134 10.88 -14.74 -10.33
CA VAL A 134 11.21 -14.60 -8.90
C VAL A 134 12.47 -15.43 -8.62
N THR A 135 13.65 -14.83 -8.81
CA THR A 135 14.88 -15.36 -8.22
C THR A 135 14.80 -15.07 -6.72
N ASN A 136 14.51 -16.12 -5.95
CA ASN A 136 14.55 -16.14 -4.49
C ASN A 136 15.89 -15.57 -3.99
N ARG A 137 15.93 -14.29 -3.62
CA ARG A 137 16.99 -13.73 -2.80
C ARG A 137 16.61 -13.94 -1.34
N ASN A 138 16.91 -15.13 -0.83
CA ASN A 138 16.93 -15.39 0.60
C ASN A 138 17.83 -14.34 1.27
N ARG A 139 17.22 -13.43 2.05
CA ARG A 139 17.94 -12.63 3.04
C ARG A 139 18.36 -13.57 4.17
N LEU A 140 19.49 -14.24 3.98
CA LEU A 140 20.24 -14.81 5.09
C LEU A 140 20.65 -13.64 5.99
N ARG A 141 20.08 -13.61 7.20
CA ARG A 141 20.61 -12.82 8.30
C ARG A 141 21.88 -13.52 8.77
N SER A 142 23.04 -13.04 8.37
CA SER A 142 24.32 -13.48 8.95
C SER A 142 24.58 -12.69 10.23
N SER A 143 24.57 -13.40 11.36
CA SER A 143 25.23 -12.97 12.59
C SER A 143 26.74 -13.10 12.41
N ASP A 144 27.44 -12.10 12.93
CA ASP A 144 28.81 -12.07 13.45
C ASP A 144 30.01 -12.57 12.62
N ASN A 145 31.01 -11.67 12.59
CA ASN A 145 32.45 -11.91 12.58
C ASN A 145 33.05 -12.79 11.48
N GLY A 146 33.70 -12.14 10.51
CA GLY A 146 34.66 -12.78 9.62
C GLY A 146 34.86 -12.00 8.34
N ASP A 147 36.05 -11.43 8.17
CA ASP A 147 36.52 -10.76 6.95
C ASP A 147 36.38 -11.65 5.71
N LEU A 148 35.55 -11.22 4.74
CA LEU A 148 35.68 -11.66 3.35
C LEU A 148 35.42 -10.49 2.39
N VAL A 149 36.51 -10.06 1.77
CA VAL A 149 36.58 -9.06 0.71
C VAL A 149 35.84 -9.56 -0.53
N ILE A 150 34.80 -8.83 -0.96
CA ILE A 150 34.18 -9.04 -2.28
C ILE A 150 34.30 -7.76 -3.10
N GLN A 151 35.02 -7.87 -4.23
CA GLN A 151 35.28 -6.78 -5.16
C GLN A 151 33.97 -6.27 -5.80
N LYS A 152 33.71 -4.96 -5.67
CA LYS A 152 32.59 -4.28 -6.32
C LYS A 152 32.95 -3.95 -7.77
N HIS A 153 32.49 -4.75 -8.73
CA HIS A 153 32.47 -4.34 -10.13
C HIS A 153 31.41 -3.24 -10.35
N LYS A 154 31.85 -2.05 -10.77
CA LYS A 154 31.00 -0.94 -11.18
C LYS A 154 30.38 -1.25 -12.54
N THR A 155 29.05 -1.30 -12.62
CA THR A 155 28.35 -1.23 -13.91
C THR A 155 27.82 0.19 -14.15
N SER A 156 28.30 0.76 -15.24
CA SER A 156 27.96 2.09 -15.76
C SER A 156 26.50 2.17 -16.18
N ARG A 157 25.74 3.15 -15.66
CA ARG A 157 24.40 3.48 -16.18
C ARG A 157 24.53 4.65 -17.17
N PHE A 158 24.42 4.31 -18.44
CA PHE A 158 24.27 5.24 -19.56
C PHE A 158 22.89 5.92 -19.55
N GLY A 159 22.87 7.22 -19.87
CA GLY A 159 21.74 7.83 -20.59
C GLY A 159 20.85 8.83 -19.85
N LYS A 160 21.36 10.01 -19.48
CA LYS A 160 20.54 11.22 -19.31
C LYS A 160 20.29 11.85 -20.69
N ARG A 161 19.07 11.79 -21.22
CA ARG A 161 18.66 12.63 -22.36
C ARG A 161 18.35 14.04 -21.85
N ARG A 162 19.20 15.00 -22.19
CA ARG A 162 18.91 16.45 -22.12
C ARG A 162 18.27 16.84 -23.46
N PHE A 163 17.11 17.49 -23.40
CA PHE A 163 16.54 18.19 -24.54
C PHE A 163 17.16 19.59 -24.59
N LEU A 164 17.80 19.93 -25.72
CA LEU A 164 18.23 21.30 -26.03
C LEU A 164 17.11 21.96 -26.84
N VAL A 165 16.63 23.11 -26.38
CA VAL A 165 15.78 24.02 -27.15
C VAL A 165 16.70 24.99 -27.87
N SER A 166 16.69 24.97 -29.20
CA SER A 166 17.41 25.92 -30.05
C SER A 166 16.49 27.09 -30.38
N SER A 167 16.82 28.27 -29.88
CA SER A 167 16.20 29.53 -30.29
C SER A 167 16.96 30.09 -31.49
N ALA A 168 16.33 30.12 -32.67
CA ALA A 168 16.81 30.90 -33.80
C ALA A 168 16.18 32.30 -33.73
N GLN A 169 17.02 33.34 -33.75
CA GLN A 169 16.60 34.71 -34.04
C GLN A 169 17.20 35.12 -35.38
N ILE A 170 16.39 35.86 -36.13
CA ILE A 170 16.67 36.48 -37.44
C ILE A 170 17.66 37.61 -37.26
#